data_AF-A0A5R1NXW7-F1
#
_entry.id   AF-A0A5R1NXW7-F1
#
_cell.length_a   1.000
_cell.length_b   1.000
_cell.length_c   1.000
_cell.angle_alpha   90.00
_cell.angle_beta   90.00
_cell.angle_gamma   90.00
#
_symmetry.space_group_name_H-M   'P 1'
#
loop_
_entity.id
_entity.type
_entity.pdbx_description
1 polymer ?
#
loop_
_entity_poly.entity_id
_entity_poly.type
_entity_poly.pdbx_seq_one_letter_code
_entity_poly.pdbx_strand_id
1 'polypeptide(L)'
;MTGFVRQAGIGERIQAIRKRHGIRSAKDLAELMPGGNVTEAILQNLEAGRKQDLSVSQLLNISHALRVPPVFLLAPIGRPHDQLDLVNLSDTFEGMTVAEFDAWISGETDGAYRWRDLTERTERSQLEAMRELIASLRERRRLTINASIEAELTPAGEATVEPPIWDTTKEQLAEANRRIEQLSTYLADTGWDLEGWAQ
;
A
#
# COMPACT_ATOMS: atom_id res chain seq x y z
N MET A 1 13.28 23.54 -1.30
CA MET A 1 13.11 22.09 -1.07
C MET A 1 12.57 21.47 -2.33
N THR A 2 13.41 20.76 -3.08
CA THR A 2 13.03 20.07 -4.33
C THR A 2 12.11 18.90 -4.01
N GLY A 3 10.93 18.86 -4.64
CA GLY A 3 9.99 17.74 -4.49
C GLY A 3 10.54 16.48 -5.15
N PHE A 4 10.73 15.41 -4.38
CA PHE A 4 11.19 14.09 -4.85
C PHE A 4 10.23 13.47 -5.88
N VAL A 5 8.93 13.77 -5.77
CA VAL A 5 7.87 13.32 -6.68
C VAL A 5 8.05 13.72 -8.14
N ARG A 6 8.98 14.63 -8.46
CA ARG A 6 9.24 15.12 -9.83
C ARG A 6 10.63 14.75 -10.37
N GLN A 7 11.41 13.96 -9.64
CA GLN A 7 12.77 13.59 -10.03
C GLN A 7 12.76 12.49 -11.09
N ALA A 8 13.72 12.57 -12.01
CA ALA A 8 13.83 11.65 -13.13
C ALA A 8 14.73 10.47 -12.77
N GLY A 9 14.27 9.27 -13.07
CA GLY A 9 14.98 8.04 -12.77
C GLY A 9 15.04 7.68 -11.29
N ILE A 10 15.32 6.40 -11.04
CA ILE A 10 15.26 5.79 -9.72
C ILE A 10 16.29 6.37 -8.74
N GLY A 11 17.50 6.66 -9.21
CA GLY A 11 18.60 7.16 -8.38
C GLY A 11 18.34 8.54 -7.79
N GLU A 12 17.82 9.46 -8.61
CA GLU A 12 17.47 10.81 -8.17
C GLU A 12 16.30 10.78 -7.18
N ARG A 13 15.31 9.90 -7.39
CA ARG A 13 14.21 9.68 -6.45
C ARG A 13 14.69 9.16 -5.10
N ILE A 14 15.56 8.13 -5.10
CA ILE A 14 16.19 7.60 -3.88
C ILE A 14 16.89 8.73 -3.13
N GLN A 15 17.76 9.48 -3.81
CA GLN A 15 18.53 10.55 -3.20
C GLN A 15 17.62 11.65 -2.63
N ALA A 16 16.60 12.06 -3.36
CA ALA A 16 15.69 13.11 -2.95
C ALA A 16 14.85 12.71 -1.73
N ILE A 17 14.34 11.47 -1.69
CA ILE A 17 13.61 10.94 -0.53
C ILE A 17 14.54 10.83 0.68
N ARG A 18 15.75 10.30 0.48
CA ARG A 18 16.77 10.18 1.53
C ARG A 18 17.05 11.54 2.19
N LYS A 19 17.32 12.57 1.39
CA LYS A 19 17.54 13.95 1.88
C LYS A 19 16.30 14.51 2.59
N ARG A 20 15.10 14.26 2.07
CA ARG A 20 13.83 14.69 2.69
C ARG A 20 13.63 14.06 4.07
N HIS A 21 14.01 12.80 4.25
CA HIS A 21 13.87 12.07 5.52
C HIS A 21 15.06 12.32 6.47
N GLY A 22 15.95 13.26 6.17
CA GLY A 22 17.06 13.63 7.03
C GLY A 22 18.23 12.64 7.06
N ILE A 23 18.25 11.66 6.15
CA ILE A 23 19.33 10.68 6.02
C ILE A 23 20.46 11.33 5.23
N ARG A 24 21.61 11.56 5.85
CA ARG A 24 22.62 12.51 5.34
C ARG A 24 23.48 11.91 4.24
N SER A 25 23.80 10.61 4.32
CA SER A 25 24.66 9.93 3.35
C SER A 25 24.06 8.62 2.82
N ALA A 26 24.63 8.12 1.71
CA ALA A 26 24.32 6.78 1.20
C ALA A 26 24.75 5.68 2.19
N LYS A 27 25.82 5.92 2.96
CA LYS A 27 26.25 5.05 4.05
C LYS A 27 25.18 4.95 5.14
N ASP A 28 24.66 6.10 5.58
CA ASP A 28 23.62 6.15 6.61
C ASP A 28 22.38 5.37 6.16
N LEU A 29 22.02 5.45 4.88
CA LEU A 29 20.92 4.66 4.32
C LEU A 29 21.25 3.17 4.33
N ALA A 30 22.46 2.76 3.92
CA ALA A 30 22.88 1.36 3.96
C ALA A 30 22.85 0.79 5.39
N GLU A 31 23.23 1.58 6.39
CA GLU A 31 23.19 1.18 7.81
C GLU A 31 21.77 0.93 8.33
N LEU A 32 20.73 1.51 7.72
CA LEU A 32 19.32 1.21 8.03
C LEU A 32 18.85 -0.16 7.50
N MET A 33 19.69 -0.87 6.73
CA MET A 33 19.38 -2.16 6.12
C MET A 33 20.36 -3.26 6.59
N PRO A 34 20.45 -3.55 7.90
CA PRO A 34 21.40 -4.53 8.42
C PRO A 34 21.11 -5.93 7.85
N GLY A 35 22.16 -6.63 7.40
CA GLY A 35 22.03 -7.94 6.75
C GLY A 35 21.44 -7.90 5.33
N GLY A 36 21.13 -6.70 4.82
CA GLY A 36 20.64 -6.50 3.46
C GLY A 36 21.73 -6.63 2.39
N ASN A 37 21.29 -6.74 1.14
CA ASN A 37 22.15 -6.80 -0.04
C ASN A 37 22.43 -5.42 -0.67
N VAL A 38 22.21 -4.33 0.09
CA VAL A 38 22.35 -2.95 -0.37
C VAL A 38 23.50 -2.29 0.39
N THR A 39 24.64 -2.13 -0.28
CA THR A 39 25.83 -1.47 0.28
C THR A 39 25.85 0.01 -0.06
N GLU A 40 26.67 0.79 0.67
CA GLU A 40 26.94 2.19 0.33
C GLU A 40 27.35 2.37 -1.14
N ALA A 41 28.24 1.52 -1.64
CA ALA A 41 28.73 1.60 -3.03
C ALA A 41 27.61 1.38 -4.05
N ILE A 42 26.67 0.47 -3.77
CA ILE A 42 25.49 0.25 -4.63
C ILE A 42 24.62 1.50 -4.65
N LEU A 43 24.32 2.07 -3.48
CA LEU A 43 23.51 3.29 -3.36
C LEU A 43 24.17 4.48 -4.07
N GLN A 44 25.48 4.68 -3.89
CA GLN A 44 26.22 5.74 -4.60
C GLN A 44 26.17 5.55 -6.12
N ASN A 45 26.26 4.31 -6.61
CA ASN A 45 26.17 4.03 -8.04
C ASN A 45 24.76 4.26 -8.60
N LEU A 46 23.72 3.92 -7.82
CA LEU A 46 22.33 4.22 -8.18
C LEU A 46 22.09 5.74 -8.19
N GLU A 47 22.44 6.46 -7.12
CA GLU A 47 22.24 7.91 -7.01
C GLU A 47 23.04 8.71 -8.04
N ALA A 48 24.18 8.19 -8.50
CA ALA A 48 24.97 8.78 -9.57
C ALA A 48 24.51 8.38 -10.99
N GLY A 49 23.47 7.55 -11.12
CA GLY A 49 22.96 7.06 -12.41
C GLY A 49 23.88 6.06 -13.13
N ARG A 50 24.98 5.62 -12.49
CA ARG A 50 25.94 4.63 -13.03
C ARG A 50 25.39 3.20 -13.02
N LYS A 51 24.49 2.92 -12.09
CA LYS A 51 23.70 1.69 -12.03
C LYS A 51 22.24 2.08 -12.15
N GLN A 52 21.52 1.43 -13.06
CA GLN A 52 20.10 1.73 -13.29
C GLN A 52 19.22 0.51 -13.01
N ASP A 53 19.76 -0.70 -13.16
CA ASP A 53 19.09 -1.93 -12.77
C ASP A 53 19.14 -2.17 -11.27
N LEU A 54 17.98 -2.48 -10.70
CA LEU A 54 17.78 -2.78 -9.29
C LEU A 54 17.10 -4.15 -9.16
N SER A 55 17.64 -5.04 -8.32
CA SER A 55 16.91 -6.28 -8.03
C SER A 55 15.68 -5.99 -7.18
N VAL A 56 14.65 -6.84 -7.25
CA VAL A 56 13.43 -6.69 -6.45
C VAL A 56 13.75 -6.61 -4.96
N SER A 57 14.67 -7.44 -4.46
CA SER A 57 15.09 -7.39 -3.05
C SER A 57 15.73 -6.05 -2.68
N GLN A 58 16.55 -5.46 -3.56
CA GLN A 58 17.14 -4.15 -3.33
C GLN A 58 16.08 -3.05 -3.33
N LEU A 59 15.12 -3.10 -4.26
CA LEU A 59 13.98 -2.19 -4.30
C LEU A 59 13.20 -2.21 -2.98
N LEU A 60 12.83 -3.41 -2.51
CA LEU A 60 12.06 -3.56 -1.28
C LEU A 60 12.84 -3.11 -0.05
N ASN A 61 14.12 -3.46 0.06
CA ASN A 61 14.98 -3.03 1.16
C ASN A 61 15.11 -1.51 1.21
N ILE A 62 15.37 -0.86 0.06
CA ILE A 62 15.50 0.60 -0.03
C ILE A 62 14.17 1.28 0.27
N SER A 63 13.06 0.82 -0.32
CA SER A 63 11.73 1.39 -0.10
C SER A 63 11.32 1.32 1.38
N HIS A 64 11.57 0.17 2.01
CA HIS A 64 11.29 -0.04 3.43
C HIS A 64 12.17 0.84 4.32
N ALA A 65 13.47 0.90 4.06
CA ALA A 65 14.40 1.77 4.82
C ALA A 65 14.06 3.26 4.68
N LEU A 66 13.60 3.67 3.50
CA LEU A 66 13.12 5.02 3.23
C LEU A 66 11.69 5.26 3.73
N ARG A 67 10.96 4.24 4.20
CA ARG A 67 9.56 4.32 4.65
C ARG A 67 8.63 4.92 3.59
N VAL A 68 8.79 4.48 2.35
CA VAL A 68 7.92 4.88 1.22
C VAL A 68 7.43 3.63 0.47
N PRO A 69 6.23 3.69 -0.11
CA PRO A 69 5.79 2.67 -1.06
C PRO A 69 6.77 2.54 -2.24
N PRO A 70 7.04 1.34 -2.78
CA PRO A 70 7.97 1.15 -3.89
C PRO A 70 7.65 1.98 -5.13
N VAL A 71 6.37 2.29 -5.38
CA VAL A 71 5.93 3.09 -6.52
C VAL A 71 6.56 4.50 -6.54
N PHE A 72 6.87 5.08 -5.36
CA PHE A 72 7.59 6.36 -5.27
C PHE A 72 9.05 6.29 -5.72
N LEU A 73 9.62 5.10 -5.86
CA LEU A 73 10.94 4.89 -6.47
C LEU A 73 10.83 4.51 -7.94
N LEU A 74 9.75 3.82 -8.32
CA LEU A 74 9.56 3.30 -9.67
C LEU A 74 9.05 4.36 -10.66
N ALA A 75 8.28 5.35 -10.22
CA ALA A 75 7.68 6.32 -11.12
C ALA A 75 7.72 7.77 -10.59
N PRO A 76 7.75 8.79 -11.46
CA PRO A 76 7.63 10.19 -11.07
C PRO A 76 6.17 10.57 -10.75
N ILE A 77 5.64 10.06 -9.63
CA ILE A 77 4.21 10.18 -9.21
C ILE A 77 3.68 11.63 -9.19
N GLY A 78 4.53 12.63 -9.06
CA GLY A 78 4.13 14.04 -9.14
C GLY A 78 3.78 14.53 -10.54
N ARG A 79 3.87 13.68 -11.56
CA ARG A 79 3.55 13.95 -12.96
C ARG A 79 2.76 12.76 -13.55
N PRO A 80 1.48 12.62 -13.18
CA PRO A 80 0.67 11.45 -13.52
C PRO A 80 0.51 11.20 -15.03
N HIS A 81 0.67 12.22 -15.87
CA HIS A 81 0.53 12.14 -17.32
C HIS A 81 1.87 11.98 -18.06
N ASP A 82 3.00 12.06 -17.36
CA ASP A 82 4.29 11.76 -17.96
C ASP A 82 4.40 10.25 -18.21
N GLN A 83 5.30 9.85 -19.10
CA GLN A 83 5.67 8.45 -19.31
C GLN A 83 6.59 7.95 -18.19
N LEU A 84 6.72 6.62 -18.10
CA LEU A 84 7.70 5.99 -17.22
C LEU A 84 9.12 6.33 -17.65
N ASP A 85 9.98 6.58 -16.66
CA ASP A 85 11.40 6.93 -16.84
C ASP A 85 12.33 5.81 -16.36
N LEU A 86 11.82 4.57 -16.39
CA LEU A 86 12.58 3.36 -16.13
C LEU A 86 13.23 2.87 -17.41
N VAL A 87 14.50 2.50 -17.31
CA VAL A 87 15.24 1.90 -18.42
C VAL A 87 14.98 0.40 -18.53
N ASN A 88 15.32 -0.19 -19.67
CA ASN A 88 15.23 -1.63 -19.93
C ASN A 88 13.81 -2.21 -19.81
N LEU A 89 12.78 -1.37 -19.92
CA LEU A 89 11.41 -1.82 -20.10
C LEU A 89 11.19 -2.27 -21.55
N SER A 90 10.34 -3.28 -21.75
CA SER A 90 9.88 -3.69 -23.06
C SER A 90 8.90 -2.69 -23.66
N ASP A 91 8.73 -2.75 -24.99
CA ASP A 91 7.80 -1.91 -25.77
C ASP A 91 6.35 -1.98 -25.27
N THR A 92 5.99 -2.99 -24.48
CA THR A 92 4.68 -3.09 -23.82
C THR A 92 4.37 -1.95 -22.84
N PHE A 93 5.39 -1.22 -22.38
CA PHE A 93 5.24 -0.04 -21.52
C PHE A 93 5.30 1.27 -22.31
N GLU A 94 5.51 1.22 -23.62
CA GLU A 94 5.55 2.42 -24.45
C GLU A 94 4.21 3.15 -24.40
N GLY A 95 4.27 4.46 -24.13
CA GLY A 95 3.07 5.28 -23.99
C GLY A 95 2.32 5.13 -22.65
N MET A 96 2.67 4.14 -21.81
CA MET A 96 2.06 3.99 -20.49
C MET A 96 2.42 5.19 -19.61
N THR A 97 1.39 5.88 -19.15
CA THR A 97 1.52 7.01 -18.23
C THR A 97 1.81 6.54 -16.81
N VAL A 98 2.34 7.44 -15.99
CA VAL A 98 2.56 7.19 -14.57
C VAL A 98 1.27 6.80 -13.84
N ALA A 99 0.14 7.44 -14.16
CA ALA A 99 -1.15 7.10 -13.57
C ALA A 99 -1.64 5.70 -13.96
N GLU A 100 -1.48 5.31 -15.23
CA GLU A 100 -1.79 3.95 -15.67
C GLU A 100 -0.87 2.91 -15.00
N PHE A 101 0.41 3.21 -14.86
CA PHE A 101 1.34 2.34 -14.17
C PHE A 101 1.01 2.18 -12.68
N ASP A 102 0.66 3.26 -11.99
CA ASP A 102 0.25 3.23 -10.58
C ASP A 102 -1.04 2.40 -10.39
N ALA A 103 -2.07 2.63 -11.20
CA ALA A 103 -3.29 1.81 -11.18
C ALA A 103 -3.01 0.33 -11.53
N TRP A 104 -2.10 0.09 -12.48
CA TRP A 104 -1.69 -1.26 -12.85
C TRP A 104 -1.00 -1.99 -11.68
N ILE A 105 0.05 -1.40 -11.10
CA ILE A 105 0.88 -2.02 -10.06
C ILE A 105 0.15 -2.12 -8.72
N SER A 106 -0.72 -1.15 -8.42
CA SER A 106 -1.53 -1.17 -7.19
C SER A 106 -2.70 -2.13 -7.29
N GLY A 107 -3.05 -2.63 -8.48
CA GLY A 107 -4.22 -3.50 -8.63
C GLY A 107 -5.55 -2.75 -8.47
N GLU A 108 -5.56 -1.43 -8.64
CA GLU A 108 -6.78 -0.62 -8.54
C GLU A 108 -7.81 -1.05 -9.61
N THR A 109 -9.08 -1.14 -9.21
CA THR A 109 -10.20 -1.61 -10.03
C THR A 109 -10.89 -0.49 -10.79
N ASP A 110 -10.93 0.73 -10.26
CA ASP A 110 -11.51 1.91 -10.89
C ASP A 110 -10.45 2.97 -11.28
N GLY A 111 -9.20 2.53 -11.46
CA GLY A 111 -8.05 3.38 -11.78
C GLY A 111 -7.89 3.71 -13.26
N ALA A 112 -6.79 4.40 -13.60
CA ALA A 112 -6.49 4.82 -14.98
C ALA A 112 -6.13 3.66 -15.92
N TYR A 113 -5.71 2.52 -15.39
CA TYR A 113 -5.27 1.36 -16.16
C TYR A 113 -6.46 0.61 -16.79
N ARG A 114 -6.37 0.33 -18.10
CA ARG A 114 -7.37 -0.43 -18.84
C ARG A 114 -6.98 -1.91 -18.87
N TRP A 115 -7.81 -2.74 -18.24
CA TRP A 115 -7.67 -4.20 -18.29
C TRP A 115 -7.83 -4.74 -19.72
N ARG A 116 -7.10 -5.82 -19.99
CA ARG A 116 -7.06 -6.48 -21.30
C ARG A 116 -8.24 -7.41 -21.51
N ASP A 117 -8.70 -8.08 -20.46
CA ASP A 117 -9.79 -9.05 -20.51
C ASP A 117 -10.59 -9.12 -19.19
N LEU A 118 -11.63 -9.97 -19.19
CA LEU A 118 -12.51 -10.18 -18.04
C LEU A 118 -11.81 -10.91 -16.90
N THR A 119 -10.81 -11.74 -17.20
CA THR A 119 -10.04 -12.50 -16.21
C THR A 119 -9.21 -11.53 -15.36
N GLU A 120 -8.46 -10.64 -15.99
CA GLU A 120 -7.68 -9.59 -15.30
C GLU A 120 -8.58 -8.70 -14.44
N ARG A 121 -9.77 -8.36 -14.94
CA ARG A 121 -10.76 -7.61 -14.14
C ARG A 121 -11.21 -8.39 -12.91
N THR A 122 -11.47 -9.69 -13.06
CA THR A 122 -11.93 -10.56 -11.97
C THR A 122 -10.85 -10.72 -10.91
N GLU A 123 -9.60 -10.94 -11.30
CA GLU A 123 -8.45 -11.03 -10.39
C GLU A 123 -8.25 -9.74 -9.58
N ARG A 124 -8.45 -8.57 -10.20
CA ARG A 124 -8.41 -7.27 -9.50
C ARG A 124 -9.55 -7.10 -8.51
N SER A 125 -10.77 -7.49 -8.89
CA SER A 125 -11.92 -7.49 -7.97
C SER A 125 -11.71 -8.43 -6.77
N GLN A 126 -11.07 -9.58 -6.97
CA GLN A 126 -10.66 -10.45 -5.86
C GLN A 126 -9.63 -9.79 -4.95
N LEU A 127 -8.62 -9.12 -5.52
CA LEU A 127 -7.61 -8.39 -4.74
C LEU A 127 -8.21 -7.23 -3.94
N GLU A 128 -9.19 -6.51 -4.51
CA GLU A 128 -9.94 -5.48 -3.81
C GLU A 128 -10.77 -6.06 -2.66
N ALA A 129 -11.55 -7.11 -2.92
CA ALA A 129 -12.33 -7.82 -1.90
C ALA A 129 -11.44 -8.34 -0.75
N MET A 130 -10.25 -8.84 -1.06
CA MET A 130 -9.25 -9.27 -0.09
C MET A 130 -8.77 -8.11 0.81
N ARG A 131 -8.47 -6.93 0.22
CA ARG A 131 -8.08 -5.74 0.99
C ARG A 131 -9.21 -5.24 1.88
N GLU A 132 -10.42 -5.25 1.35
CA GLU A 132 -11.61 -4.89 2.09
C GLU A 132 -11.84 -5.83 3.27
N LEU A 133 -11.69 -7.15 3.08
CA LEU A 133 -11.80 -8.13 4.16
C LEU A 133 -10.81 -7.85 5.29
N ILE A 134 -9.54 -7.57 4.96
CA ILE A 134 -8.52 -7.21 5.97
C ILE A 134 -8.91 -5.93 6.72
N ALA A 135 -9.44 -4.93 6.01
CA ALA A 135 -9.91 -3.70 6.63
C ALA A 135 -11.11 -3.96 7.57
N SER A 136 -12.11 -4.73 7.12
CA SER A 136 -13.28 -5.11 7.92
C SER A 136 -12.89 -5.93 9.15
N LEU A 137 -11.91 -6.84 9.05
CA LEU A 137 -11.40 -7.61 10.19
C LEU A 137 -10.75 -6.73 11.26
N ARG A 138 -9.94 -5.75 10.84
CA ARG A 138 -9.33 -4.75 11.74
C ARG A 138 -10.40 -3.89 12.39
N GLU A 139 -11.40 -3.49 11.62
CA GLU A 139 -12.51 -2.68 12.10
C GLU A 139 -13.36 -3.44 13.12
N ARG A 140 -13.71 -4.70 12.85
CA ARG A 140 -14.37 -5.58 13.82
C ARG A 140 -13.59 -5.67 15.12
N ARG A 141 -12.26 -5.83 15.07
CA ARG A 141 -11.42 -5.87 16.28
C ARG A 141 -11.50 -4.55 17.06
N ARG A 142 -11.45 -3.40 16.36
CA ARG A 142 -11.60 -2.07 16.97
C ARG A 142 -12.96 -1.90 17.65
N LEU A 143 -14.04 -2.28 16.96
CA LEU A 143 -15.42 -2.14 17.46
C LEU A 143 -15.70 -3.05 18.65
N THR A 144 -15.16 -4.28 18.66
CA THR A 144 -15.28 -5.19 19.81
C THR A 144 -14.64 -4.59 21.07
N ILE A 145 -13.47 -3.96 20.94
CA ILE A 145 -12.81 -3.27 22.07
C ILE A 145 -13.64 -2.08 22.55
N ASN A 146 -14.18 -1.28 21.62
CA ASN A 146 -15.04 -0.16 21.99
C ASN A 146 -16.31 -0.62 22.72
N ALA A 147 -16.96 -1.67 22.23
CA ALA A 147 -18.17 -2.23 22.84
C ALA A 147 -17.92 -2.75 24.27
N SER A 148 -16.74 -3.36 24.53
CA SER A 148 -16.40 -3.79 25.88
C SER A 148 -16.18 -2.61 26.82
N ILE A 149 -15.51 -1.55 26.36
CA ILE A 149 -15.30 -0.33 27.14
C ILE A 149 -16.63 0.36 27.46
N GLU A 150 -17.54 0.48 26.47
CA GLU A 150 -18.88 1.05 26.67
C GLU A 150 -19.69 0.26 27.71
N ALA A 151 -19.60 -1.08 27.68
CA ALA A 151 -20.26 -1.94 28.65
C ALA A 151 -19.70 -1.76 30.08
N GLU A 152 -18.40 -1.51 30.23
CA GLU A 152 -17.77 -1.24 31.53
C GLU A 152 -18.10 0.16 32.08
N LEU A 153 -18.24 1.16 31.20
CA LEU A 153 -18.48 2.55 31.57
C LEU A 153 -19.94 2.88 31.87
N THR A 154 -20.89 2.04 31.45
CA THR A 154 -22.33 2.26 31.66
C THR A 154 -22.72 1.78 33.07
N PRO A 155 -22.94 2.65 34.07
CA PRO A 155 -23.37 2.21 35.40
C PRO A 155 -24.84 1.78 35.38
N ALA A 156 -25.20 0.80 36.21
CA ALA A 156 -26.53 0.18 36.26
C ALA A 156 -27.70 1.11 36.67
N GLY A 157 -27.53 2.44 36.71
CA GLY A 157 -28.45 3.38 37.34
C GLY A 157 -28.76 4.71 36.65
N GLU A 158 -28.11 5.09 35.53
CA GLU A 158 -28.43 6.34 34.81
C GLU A 158 -28.92 6.07 33.39
N ALA A 159 -30.13 5.52 33.29
CA ALA A 159 -30.88 5.44 32.04
C ALA A 159 -31.66 6.74 31.79
N THR A 160 -30.98 7.84 31.43
CA THR A 160 -31.71 9.08 31.03
C THR A 160 -31.04 9.90 29.92
N VAL A 161 -30.23 9.31 29.06
CA VAL A 161 -30.01 9.87 27.72
C VAL A 161 -30.04 8.70 26.75
N GLU A 162 -31.14 8.56 26.01
CA GLU A 162 -31.17 7.65 24.87
C GLU A 162 -29.95 7.96 23.98
N PRO A 163 -29.05 7.00 23.75
CA PRO A 163 -27.96 7.22 22.82
C PRO A 163 -28.56 7.61 21.45
N PRO A 164 -27.97 8.58 20.74
CA PRO A 164 -28.53 9.06 19.48
C PRO A 164 -28.82 7.90 18.52
N ILE A 165 -29.96 7.98 17.84
CA ILE A 165 -30.64 6.93 17.04
C ILE A 165 -29.81 6.45 15.82
N TRP A 166 -28.61 7.00 15.63
CA TRP A 166 -27.74 6.62 14.53
C TRP A 166 -26.36 6.31 15.11
N ASP A 167 -25.93 5.06 14.90
CA ASP A 167 -24.53 4.62 15.00
C ASP A 167 -24.09 4.07 16.37
N THR A 168 -24.86 3.12 16.93
CA THR A 168 -24.35 2.37 18.09
C THR A 168 -23.20 1.45 17.66
N THR A 169 -22.13 1.38 18.44
CA THR A 169 -20.98 0.48 18.21
C THR A 169 -21.42 -0.97 17.93
N LYS A 170 -22.55 -1.39 18.51
CA LYS A 170 -23.19 -2.69 18.27
C LYS A 170 -23.74 -2.87 16.84
N GLU A 171 -24.38 -1.86 16.27
CA GLU A 171 -24.88 -1.89 14.89
C GLU A 171 -23.73 -1.89 13.88
N GLN A 172 -22.72 -1.05 14.10
CA GLN A 172 -21.50 -1.05 13.29
C GLN A 172 -20.80 -2.42 13.32
N LEU A 173 -20.73 -3.06 14.49
CA LEU A 173 -20.15 -4.38 14.65
C LEU A 173 -20.94 -5.45 13.88
N ALA A 174 -22.28 -5.37 13.91
CA ALA A 174 -23.15 -6.28 13.17
C ALA A 174 -22.97 -6.12 11.65
N GLU A 175 -22.84 -4.89 11.15
CA GLU A 175 -22.56 -4.63 9.74
C GLU A 175 -21.18 -5.13 9.32
N ALA A 176 -20.15 -4.86 10.12
CA ALA A 176 -18.79 -5.38 9.87
C ALA A 176 -18.78 -6.92 9.80
N ASN A 177 -19.51 -7.60 10.68
CA ASN A 177 -19.63 -9.06 10.66
C ASN A 177 -20.32 -9.57 9.39
N ARG A 178 -21.43 -8.95 8.97
CA ARG A 178 -22.10 -9.30 7.70
C ARG A 178 -21.16 -9.13 6.52
N ARG A 179 -20.42 -8.02 6.48
CA ARG A 179 -19.47 -7.74 5.38
C ARG A 179 -18.33 -8.75 5.35
N ILE A 180 -17.78 -9.10 6.52
CA ILE A 180 -16.75 -10.15 6.65
C ILE A 180 -17.27 -11.48 6.12
N GLU A 181 -18.49 -11.88 6.49
CA GLU A 181 -19.09 -13.15 6.03
C GLU A 181 -19.21 -13.16 4.51
N GLN A 182 -19.79 -12.11 3.91
CA GLN A 182 -19.93 -11.98 2.45
C GLN A 182 -18.59 -12.06 1.71
N LEU A 183 -17.60 -11.30 2.16
CA LEU A 183 -16.27 -11.26 1.53
C LEU A 183 -15.53 -12.59 1.71
N SER A 184 -15.66 -13.23 2.87
CA SER A 184 -15.02 -14.52 3.14
C SER A 184 -15.61 -15.62 2.27
N THR A 185 -16.94 -15.68 2.11
CA THR A 185 -17.59 -16.64 1.20
C THR A 185 -17.14 -16.41 -0.23
N TYR A 186 -17.18 -15.16 -0.71
CA TYR A 186 -16.75 -14.82 -2.07
C TYR A 186 -15.31 -15.25 -2.34
N LEU A 187 -14.37 -14.92 -1.45
CA LEU A 187 -12.96 -15.24 -1.65
C LEU A 187 -12.69 -16.75 -1.56
N ALA A 188 -13.34 -17.45 -0.62
CA ALA A 188 -13.24 -18.89 -0.49
C ALA A 188 -13.74 -19.62 -1.76
N ASP A 189 -14.86 -19.17 -2.32
CA ASP A 189 -15.42 -19.72 -3.58
C ASP A 189 -14.47 -19.52 -4.78
N THR A 190 -13.64 -18.47 -4.73
CA THR A 190 -12.59 -18.21 -5.73
C THR A 190 -11.25 -18.89 -5.45
N GLY A 191 -11.15 -19.70 -4.39
CA GLY A 191 -9.98 -20.52 -4.07
C GLY A 191 -8.93 -19.87 -3.16
N TRP A 192 -9.24 -18.77 -2.48
CA TRP A 192 -8.35 -18.18 -1.49
C TRP A 192 -8.34 -19.00 -0.20
N ASP A 193 -7.15 -19.19 0.38
CA ASP A 193 -7.00 -19.78 1.71
C ASP A 193 -7.11 -18.68 2.78
N LEU A 194 -8.21 -18.74 3.54
CA LEU A 194 -8.55 -17.79 4.60
C LEU A 194 -8.18 -18.32 6.00
N GLU A 195 -7.49 -19.46 6.10
CA GLU A 195 -7.09 -20.02 7.39
C GLU A 195 -6.18 -19.04 8.15
N GLY A 196 -6.55 -18.74 9.40
CA GLY A 196 -5.78 -17.84 10.26
C GLY A 196 -6.06 -16.33 10.08
N TRP A 197 -6.94 -15.92 9.17
CA TRP A 197 -7.23 -14.49 8.94
C TRP A 197 -8.10 -13.87 10.04
N ALA A 198 -8.92 -14.67 10.73
CA ALA A 198 -9.97 -14.21 11.64
C ALA A 198 -9.54 -13.94 13.10
N GLN A 199 -8.23 -13.87 13.41
CA GLN A 199 -7.71 -13.68 14.77
C GLN A 199 -7.76 -12.23 15.28
#